data_AF-A0A1F6CMU6-F1
#
_entry.id   AF-A0A1F6CMU6-F1
#
_cell.length_a   1.000
_cell.length_b   1.000
_cell.length_c   1.000
_cell.angle_alpha   90.00
_cell.angle_beta   90.00
_cell.angle_gamma   90.00
#
_symmetry.space_group_name_H-M   'P 1'
#
loop_
_entity.id
_entity.type
_entity.pdbx_description
1 polymer ?
#
loop_
_entity_poly.entity_id
_entity_poly.type
_entity_poly.pdbx_seq_one_letter_code
_entity_poly.pdbx_strand_id
1 'polypeptide(L)'
;MAFQRGLTVTLDWNDVSGATGYTLEYASNSSFTGSTTVTGIAVSEHSFTSPSTDGTYYWRVKAVGSSGESSFSSANSFAVIPTFTEWTVLLLASAMIAYVVWHQRRRVRV
;
A
#
# COMPACT_ATOMS: atom_id res chain seq x y z
N MET A 1 4.75 2.87 -4.80
CA MET A 1 4.51 3.25 -3.38
C MET A 1 4.39 1.99 -2.55
N ALA A 2 4.88 1.98 -1.30
CA ALA A 2 4.79 0.82 -0.41
C ALA A 2 4.31 1.23 1.00
N PHE A 3 3.47 0.39 1.60
CA PHE A 3 2.88 0.60 2.92
C PHE A 3 3.05 -0.64 3.78
N GLN A 4 3.30 -0.47 5.08
CA GLN A 4 3.32 -1.60 6.00
C GLN A 4 1.90 -2.13 6.23
N ARG A 5 1.76 -3.45 6.32
CA ARG A 5 0.47 -4.09 6.63
C ARG A 5 -0.10 -3.58 7.96
N GLY A 6 -1.42 -3.57 8.11
CA GLY A 6 -2.08 -3.06 9.31
C GLY A 6 -1.96 -1.54 9.54
N LEU A 7 -1.32 -0.77 8.66
CA LEU A 7 -1.33 0.69 8.72
C LEU A 7 -2.43 1.29 7.83
N THR A 8 -2.74 2.56 8.08
CA THR A 8 -3.61 3.35 7.22
C THR A 8 -2.91 3.65 5.90
N VAL A 9 -3.61 3.36 4.81
CA VAL A 9 -3.24 3.67 3.44
C VAL A 9 -4.17 4.77 2.96
N THR A 10 -3.58 5.83 2.43
CA THR A 10 -4.31 6.92 1.79
C THR A 10 -4.03 6.88 0.31
N LEU A 11 -5.09 6.72 -0.48
CA LEU A 11 -5.05 6.83 -1.93
C LEU A 11 -5.61 8.18 -2.33
N ASP A 12 -4.83 8.90 -3.13
CA ASP A 12 -5.15 10.22 -3.63
C ASP A 12 -5.11 10.18 -5.17
N TRP A 13 -6.07 10.84 -5.80
CA TRP A 13 -6.16 10.96 -7.26
C TRP A 13 -6.57 12.36 -7.67
N ASN A 14 -6.40 12.67 -8.95
CA ASN A 14 -6.78 13.98 -9.46
C ASN A 14 -8.29 14.18 -9.45
N ASP A 15 -8.72 15.37 -9.04
CA ASP A 15 -10.12 15.77 -9.10
C ASP A 15 -10.67 15.78 -10.54
N VAL A 16 -11.91 15.33 -10.67
CA VAL A 16 -12.65 15.36 -11.94
C VAL A 16 -13.73 16.43 -11.86
N SER A 17 -13.64 17.43 -12.76
CA SER A 17 -14.62 18.52 -12.82
C SER A 17 -16.05 17.99 -13.01
N GLY A 18 -16.97 18.43 -12.16
CA GLY A 18 -18.37 18.00 -12.17
C GLY A 18 -18.64 16.66 -11.48
N ALA A 19 -17.62 16.02 -10.88
CA ALA A 19 -17.84 14.88 -10.01
C ALA A 19 -18.54 15.32 -8.72
N THR A 20 -19.57 14.57 -8.34
CA THR A 20 -20.25 14.66 -7.04
C THR A 20 -19.74 13.59 -6.06
N GLY A 21 -18.89 12.68 -6.53
CA GLY A 21 -18.20 11.69 -5.74
C GLY A 21 -17.42 10.71 -6.60
N TYR A 22 -16.90 9.66 -5.98
CA TYR A 22 -16.07 8.66 -6.61
C TYR A 22 -16.43 7.25 -6.13
N THR A 23 -16.16 6.29 -7.01
CA THR A 23 -16.11 4.87 -6.67
C THR A 23 -14.69 4.37 -6.85
N LEU A 24 -14.11 3.84 -5.78
CA LEU A 24 -12.80 3.20 -5.75
C LEU A 24 -12.98 1.69 -5.85
N GLU A 25 -12.17 1.06 -6.69
CA GLU A 25 -12.06 -0.39 -6.75
C GLU A 25 -10.60 -0.79 -6.55
N TYR A 26 -10.35 -1.80 -5.70
CA TYR A 26 -9.01 -2.35 -5.49
C TYR A 26 -9.00 -3.88 -5.38
N ALA A 27 -7.90 -4.50 -5.82
CA ALA A 27 -7.75 -5.95 -5.89
C ALA A 27 -6.28 -6.38 -5.75
N SER A 28 -6.04 -7.67 -5.47
CA SER A 28 -4.71 -8.28 -5.44
C SER A 28 -4.18 -8.69 -6.83
N ASN A 29 -4.94 -8.42 -7.89
CA ASN A 29 -4.60 -8.75 -9.27
C ASN A 29 -5.01 -7.62 -10.22
N SER A 30 -4.28 -7.48 -11.32
CA SER A 30 -4.51 -6.44 -12.33
C SER A 30 -5.82 -6.60 -13.11
N SER A 31 -6.44 -7.78 -13.05
CA SER A 31 -7.73 -8.07 -13.70
C SER A 31 -8.93 -7.66 -12.84
N PHE A 32 -8.70 -7.15 -11.62
CA PHE A 32 -9.74 -6.77 -10.66
C PHE A 32 -10.74 -7.88 -10.35
N THR A 33 -10.33 -9.15 -10.47
CA THR A 33 -11.18 -10.30 -10.10
C THR A 33 -11.24 -10.43 -8.59
N GLY A 34 -12.45 -10.49 -8.03
CA GLY A 34 -12.65 -10.50 -6.57
C GLY A 34 -12.26 -9.18 -5.90
N SER A 35 -12.40 -8.06 -6.62
CA SER A 35 -12.11 -6.72 -6.13
C SER A 35 -13.02 -6.33 -4.95
N THR A 36 -12.52 -5.41 -4.13
CA THR A 36 -13.33 -4.66 -3.17
C THR A 36 -13.70 -3.33 -3.79
N THR A 37 -14.99 -2.98 -3.71
CA THR A 37 -15.53 -1.71 -4.21
C THR A 37 -15.96 -0.83 -3.05
N VAL A 38 -15.53 0.42 -3.07
CA VAL A 38 -15.92 1.47 -2.12
C VAL A 38 -16.64 2.57 -2.90
N THR A 39 -17.88 2.84 -2.54
CA THR A 39 -18.73 3.86 -3.18
C THR A 39 -18.97 5.04 -2.23
N GLY A 40 -19.47 6.15 -2.78
CA GLY A 40 -19.88 7.31 -1.98
C GLY A 40 -18.72 8.14 -1.43
N ILE A 41 -17.53 8.05 -2.04
CA ILE A 41 -16.37 8.86 -1.67
C ILE A 41 -16.61 10.29 -2.15
N ALA A 42 -16.62 11.28 -1.26
CA ALA A 42 -17.03 12.65 -1.58
C ALA A 42 -15.90 13.52 -2.19
N VAL A 43 -14.64 13.19 -1.90
CA VAL A 43 -13.45 13.95 -2.33
C VAL A 43 -12.50 13.03 -3.08
N SER A 44 -11.50 13.56 -3.79
CA SER A 44 -10.55 12.75 -4.57
C SER A 44 -9.49 12.01 -3.73
N GLU A 45 -9.86 11.58 -2.54
CA GLU A 45 -8.98 10.91 -1.59
C GLU A 45 -9.79 9.87 -0.79
N HIS A 46 -9.18 8.73 -0.49
CA HIS A 46 -9.76 7.74 0.40
C HIS A 46 -8.70 7.05 1.27
N SER A 47 -8.96 7.00 2.57
CA SER A 47 -8.11 6.32 3.54
C SER A 47 -8.78 5.05 4.07
N PHE A 48 -8.02 3.96 4.13
CA PHE A 48 -8.47 2.66 4.65
C PHE A 48 -7.30 1.88 5.25
N THR A 49 -7.58 0.85 6.04
CA THR A 49 -6.53 -0.03 6.57
C THR A 49 -6.00 -0.92 5.45
N SER A 50 -4.68 -0.98 5.30
CA SER A 50 -4.03 -1.84 4.29
C SER A 50 -4.52 -3.30 4.40
N PRO A 51 -4.59 -4.04 3.28
CA PRO A 51 -4.82 -5.47 3.31
C PRO A 51 -3.86 -6.22 4.24
N SER A 52 -4.31 -7.35 4.81
CA SER A 52 -3.53 -8.16 5.75
C SER A 52 -2.44 -9.00 5.10
N THR A 53 -2.49 -9.15 3.78
CA THR A 53 -1.58 -9.98 2.99
C THR A 53 -0.58 -9.08 2.29
N ASP A 54 0.70 -9.47 2.31
CA ASP A 54 1.73 -8.76 1.58
C ASP A 54 1.60 -9.01 0.08
N GLY A 55 2.02 -8.03 -0.71
CA GLY A 55 2.03 -8.14 -2.16
C GLY A 55 1.67 -6.85 -2.84
N THR A 56 1.53 -6.93 -4.17
CA THR A 56 1.11 -5.78 -4.97
C THR A 56 -0.40 -5.77 -5.08
N TYR A 57 -0.99 -4.63 -4.73
CA TYR A 57 -2.40 -4.34 -4.91
C TYR A 57 -2.58 -3.32 -6.01
N TYR A 58 -3.66 -3.51 -6.77
CA TYR A 58 -4.06 -2.67 -7.88
C TYR A 58 -5.32 -1.92 -7.49
N TRP A 59 -5.42 -0.67 -7.89
CA TRP A 59 -6.60 0.15 -7.64
C TRP A 59 -6.90 1.05 -8.83
N ARG A 60 -8.18 1.38 -8.98
CA ARG A 60 -8.67 2.30 -10.00
C ARG A 60 -9.90 3.03 -9.47
N VAL A 61 -10.16 4.20 -10.02
CA VAL A 61 -11.27 5.06 -9.59
C VAL A 61 -12.14 5.44 -10.78
N LYS A 62 -13.44 5.60 -10.55
CA LYS A 62 -14.33 6.26 -11.50
C LYS A 62 -15.04 7.42 -10.80
N ALA A 63 -15.24 8.50 -11.53
CA ALA A 63 -16.02 9.64 -11.07
C ALA A 63 -17.51 9.32 -11.17
N VAL A 64 -18.27 9.85 -10.21
CA VAL A 64 -19.73 9.80 -10.17
C VAL A 64 -20.20 11.24 -10.22
N GLY A 65 -20.98 11.61 -11.24
CA GLY A 65 -21.58 12.93 -11.40
C GLY A 65 -23.09 12.84 -11.63
N SER A 66 -23.74 13.99 -11.76
CA SER A 66 -25.19 14.08 -12.02
C SER A 66 -25.61 13.44 -13.36
N SER A 67 -24.69 13.38 -14.33
CA SER A 67 -24.89 12.75 -15.64
C SER A 67 -24.59 11.25 -15.66
N GLY A 68 -24.25 10.65 -14.52
CA GLY A 68 -23.86 9.24 -14.40
C GLY A 68 -22.38 9.06 -14.03
N GLU A 69 -21.88 7.85 -14.25
CA GLU A 69 -20.52 7.45 -13.89
C GLU A 69 -19.56 7.53 -15.08
N SER A 70 -18.30 7.87 -14.82
CA SER A 70 -17.24 7.78 -15.84
C SER A 70 -16.78 6.34 -16.04
N SER A 71 -15.98 6.12 -17.09
CA SER A 71 -15.10 4.95 -17.14
C SER A 71 -14.10 4.98 -15.99
N PHE A 72 -13.61 3.81 -15.59
CA PHE A 72 -12.51 3.73 -14.62
C PHE A 72 -11.22 4.34 -15.18
N SER A 73 -10.41 4.88 -14.27
CA SER A 73 -9.04 5.31 -14.53
C SER A 73 -8.16 4.14 -14.98
N SER A 74 -6.96 4.47 -15.48
CA SER A 74 -5.87 3.49 -15.53
C SER A 74 -5.62 2.90 -14.15
N ALA A 75 -5.24 1.62 -14.11
CA ALA A 75 -4.91 0.94 -12.87
C ALA A 75 -3.60 1.49 -12.29
N ASN A 76 -3.65 1.93 -11.06
CA ASN A 76 -2.49 2.27 -10.23
C ASN A 76 -2.17 1.09 -9.31
N SER A 77 -0.98 1.10 -8.70
CA SER A 77 -0.57 0.05 -7.78
C SER A 77 0.17 0.56 -6.55
N PHE A 78 0.06 -0.20 -5.47
CA PHE A 78 0.87 -0.04 -4.27
C PHE A 78 1.28 -1.41 -3.74
N ALA A 79 2.38 -1.45 -3.00
CA ALA A 79 2.85 -2.65 -2.33
C ALA A 79 2.44 -2.62 -0.86
N VAL A 80 1.99 -3.77 -0.34
CA VAL A 80 1.88 -4.05 1.09
C VAL A 80 3.09 -4.87 1.50
N ILE A 81 3.80 -4.39 2.52
CA ILE A 81 5.01 -5.03 3.06
C ILE A 81 4.79 -5.44 4.52
N PRO A 82 5.55 -6.41 5.03
CA PRO A 82 5.39 -6.84 6.41
C PRO A 82 5.71 -5.71 7.40
N THR A 83 4.97 -5.68 8.51
CA THR A 83 5.30 -4.85 9.66
C THR A 83 6.48 -5.46 10.39
N PHE A 84 7.57 -4.70 10.46
CA PHE A 84 8.65 -5.04 11.37
C PHE A 84 8.30 -4.53 12.76
N THR A 85 8.31 -5.43 13.74
CA THR A 85 8.18 -5.02 15.14
C THR A 85 9.52 -4.46 15.63
N GLU A 86 9.47 -3.58 16.63
CA GLU A 86 10.67 -3.01 17.26
C GLU A 86 11.64 -4.12 17.72
N TRP A 87 11.11 -5.18 18.33
CA TRP A 87 11.89 -6.34 18.75
C TRP A 87 12.58 -7.07 17.59
N THR A 88 11.89 -7.24 16.45
CA THR A 88 12.49 -7.82 15.24
C THR A 88 13.66 -6.97 14.75
N VAL A 89 13.50 -5.64 14.74
CA VAL A 89 14.56 -4.72 14.31
C VAL A 89 15.76 -4.76 15.26
N LEU A 90 15.51 -4.74 16.58
CA LEU A 90 16.57 -4.79 17.60
C LEU A 90 17.35 -6.11 17.56
N LEU A 91 16.67 -7.23 17.37
CA LEU A 91 17.32 -8.55 17.24
C LEU A 91 18.22 -8.61 16.01
N LEU A 92 17.73 -8.13 14.86
CA LEU A 92 18.53 -8.09 13.63
C LEU A 92 19.74 -7.17 13.77
N ALA A 93 19.57 -5.98 14.37
CA ALA A 93 20.68 -5.06 14.63
C ALA A 93 21.71 -5.69 15.56
N SER A 94 21.27 -6.35 16.64
CA SER A 94 22.15 -7.03 17.60
C SER A 94 22.93 -8.17 16.95
N ALA A 95 22.26 -8.99 16.12
CA ALA A 95 22.90 -10.08 15.38
C ALA A 95 23.92 -9.56 14.36
N MET A 96 23.61 -8.48 13.64
CA MET A 96 24.52 -7.83 12.69
C MET A 96 25.74 -7.26 13.40
N ILE A 97 25.56 -6.59 14.53
CA ILE A 97 26.67 -6.07 15.35
C ILE A 97 27.54 -7.24 15.83
N ALA A 98 26.94 -8.30 16.37
CA ALA A 98 27.67 -9.49 16.81
C ALA A 98 28.45 -10.14 15.64
N TYR A 99 27.84 -10.26 14.47
CA TYR A 99 28.45 -10.78 13.26
C TYR A 99 29.65 -9.93 12.83
N VAL A 100 29.49 -8.61 12.74
CA VAL A 100 30.57 -7.68 12.37
C VAL A 100 31.72 -7.75 13.39
N VAL A 101 31.41 -7.72 14.69
CA VAL A 101 32.41 -7.83 15.76
C VAL A 101 33.17 -9.15 15.69
N TRP A 102 32.45 -10.26 15.48
CA TRP A 102 33.06 -11.57 15.31
C TRP A 102 33.99 -11.60 14.10
N HIS A 103 33.58 -11.01 12.97
CA HIS A 103 34.37 -11.01 11.74
C HIS A 103 35.61 -10.12 11.84
N GLN A 104 35.49 -8.96 12.52
CA GLN A 104 36.60 -8.07 12.84
C GLN A 104 37.63 -8.77 13.74
N ARG A 105 37.19 -9.44 14.80
CA ARG A 105 38.07 -10.17 15.73
C ARG A 105 38.81 -11.35 15.07
N ARG A 106 38.21 -11.97 14.05
CA ARG A 106 38.87 -13.05 13.28
C ARG A 106 39.97 -12.54 12.35
N ARG A 107 39.95 -11.27 11.95
CA ARG A 107 40.99 -10.66 11.11
C ARG A 107 42.22 -10.16 11.89
N VAL A 108 42.09 -9.96 13.20
CA VAL A 108 43.16 -9.42 14.07
C VAL A 108 44.05 -10.53 14.65
N ARG A 109 43.68 -11.81 14.51
CA ARG A 109 44.56 -12.94 14.85
C ARG A 109 45.34 -13.41 13.61
N VAL A 110 46.40 -12.68 13.27
CA VAL A 110 47.51 -13.13 12.40
C VAL A 110 48.80 -12.77 13.10
#